data_AF-A0A6A6X1T7-F1
#
_entry.id   AF-A0A6A6X1T7-F1
#
_cell.length_a   1.000
_cell.length_b   1.000
_cell.length_c   1.000
_cell.angle_alpha   90.00
_cell.angle_beta   90.00
_cell.angle_gamma   90.00
#
_symmetry.space_group_name_H-M   'P 1'
#
loop_
_entity.id
_entity.type
_entity.pdbx_description
1 polymer ?
#
loop_
_entity_poly.entity_id
_entity_poly.type
_entity_poly.pdbx_seq_one_letter_code
_entity_poly.pdbx_strand_id
1 'polypeptide(L)'
;MPRQPFDEEAYRAQKAAFIADLEKEPEFQILSTLVQQADTDKAPADAVQQTLHISESGQIDRSEGLGDHFYSTACCILEVALRSSTPEQQAALVDFVNALQKTTVVDPTSATGELLRYGGDLVWTELPAFGFTFGDELQNPLDPSNTSEERQRIENLNAFIAQLTASSSTTHTDFSNWALVAFRLAFGPWDTPRPATTHYSVRVACQWYIHASDKLWAKFRDEESGWKEEDWARYKQGLVDSHTKLRNLETKKLIAEALVQLRRAEGGGT
;
A
#
# COMPACT_ATOMS: atom_id res chain seq x y z
N MET A 1 1.67 35.69 -5.28
CA MET A 1 2.46 35.17 -6.43
C MET A 1 1.59 34.16 -7.15
N PRO A 2 1.48 34.19 -8.49
CA PRO A 2 0.84 33.10 -9.23
C PRO A 2 1.67 31.82 -9.04
N ARG A 3 1.00 30.71 -8.69
CA ARG A 3 1.61 29.39 -8.55
C ARG A 3 2.14 28.98 -9.93
N GLN A 4 3.42 28.61 -10.02
CA GLN A 4 3.97 28.08 -11.27
C GLN A 4 3.12 26.89 -11.74
N PRO A 5 2.86 26.75 -13.05
CA PRO A 5 2.19 25.57 -13.57
C PRO A 5 3.01 24.31 -13.22
N PHE A 6 2.33 23.25 -12.80
CA PHE A 6 2.97 21.95 -12.60
C PHE A 6 3.44 21.42 -13.96
N ASP A 7 4.73 21.12 -14.06
CA ASP A 7 5.34 20.53 -15.26
C ASP A 7 5.39 19.00 -15.09
N GLU A 8 4.42 18.31 -15.71
CA GLU A 8 4.29 16.86 -15.61
C GLU A 8 5.46 16.11 -16.23
N GLU A 9 6.08 16.65 -17.28
CA GLU A 9 7.20 16.00 -17.95
C GLU A 9 8.45 16.07 -17.07
N ALA A 10 8.71 17.24 -16.48
CA ALA A 10 9.77 17.40 -15.49
C ALA A 10 9.56 16.50 -14.26
N TYR A 11 8.32 16.38 -13.77
CA TYR A 11 7.99 15.47 -12.67
C TYR A 11 8.26 14.00 -13.03
N ARG A 12 7.81 13.54 -14.21
CA ARG A 12 8.07 12.17 -14.68
C ARG A 12 9.56 11.88 -14.85
N ALA A 13 10.31 12.83 -15.40
CA ALA A 13 11.77 12.70 -15.54
C ALA A 13 12.47 12.62 -14.17
N GLN A 14 12.06 13.45 -13.21
CA GLN A 14 12.58 13.39 -11.85
C GLN A 14 12.25 12.05 -11.17
N LYS A 15 11.01 11.57 -11.32
CA LYS A 15 10.59 10.28 -10.76
C LYS A 15 11.38 9.13 -11.39
N ALA A 16 11.61 9.14 -12.70
CA ALA A 16 12.41 8.13 -13.39
C ALA A 16 13.87 8.12 -12.91
N ALA A 17 14.47 9.30 -12.72
CA ALA A 17 15.83 9.41 -12.18
C ALA A 17 15.92 8.85 -10.75
N PHE A 18 14.95 9.20 -9.89
CA PHE A 18 14.85 8.66 -8.53
C PHE A 18 14.71 7.14 -8.52
N ILE A 19 13.84 6.58 -9.37
CA ILE A 19 13.68 5.13 -9.52
C ILE A 19 14.99 4.46 -9.95
N ALA A 20 15.73 5.07 -10.89
CA ALA A 20 17.01 4.54 -11.35
C ALA A 20 18.08 4.55 -10.24
N ASP A 21 17.98 5.44 -9.26
CA ASP A 21 18.83 5.43 -8.07
C ASP A 21 18.38 4.35 -7.08
N LEU A 22 17.07 4.20 -6.82
CA LEU A 22 16.54 3.11 -5.99
C LEU A 22 16.97 1.73 -6.52
N GLU A 23 17.00 1.54 -7.83
CA GLU A 23 17.42 0.27 -8.45
C GLU A 23 18.87 -0.12 -8.11
N LYS A 24 19.70 0.82 -7.67
CA LYS A 24 21.09 0.54 -7.25
C LYS A 24 21.17 0.09 -5.80
N GLU A 25 20.12 0.33 -5.01
CA GLU A 25 20.11 0.01 -3.59
C GLU A 25 20.06 -1.51 -3.36
N PRO A 26 20.82 -2.04 -2.39
CA PRO A 26 20.79 -3.46 -2.06
C PRO A 26 19.39 -3.97 -1.70
N GLU A 27 18.60 -3.16 -0.99
CA GLU A 27 17.22 -3.47 -0.61
C GLU A 27 16.35 -3.72 -1.84
N PHE A 28 16.49 -2.89 -2.87
CA PHE A 28 15.74 -3.07 -4.11
C PHE A 28 16.08 -4.40 -4.77
N GLN A 29 17.36 -4.77 -4.82
CA GLN A 29 17.82 -6.02 -5.42
C GLN A 29 17.30 -7.24 -4.65
N ILE A 30 17.30 -7.19 -3.32
CA ILE A 30 16.75 -8.24 -2.45
C ILE A 30 15.25 -8.41 -2.74
N LEU A 31 14.49 -7.32 -2.74
CA LEU A 31 13.04 -7.32 -2.92
C LEU A 31 12.64 -7.72 -4.35
N SER A 32 13.36 -7.25 -5.35
CA SER A 32 13.16 -7.62 -6.76
C SER A 32 13.39 -9.12 -6.95
N THR A 33 14.44 -9.68 -6.34
CA THR A 33 14.71 -11.13 -6.36
C THR A 33 13.60 -11.91 -5.67
N LEU A 34 13.14 -11.46 -4.49
CA LEU A 34 12.04 -12.05 -3.75
C LEU A 34 10.79 -12.21 -4.62
N VAL A 35 10.33 -11.13 -5.28
CA VAL A 35 9.11 -11.19 -6.09
C VAL A 35 9.32 -11.97 -7.39
N GLN A 36 10.53 -12.00 -7.96
CA GLN A 36 10.85 -12.86 -9.10
C GLN A 36 10.90 -14.35 -8.75
N GLN A 37 11.11 -14.68 -7.47
CA GLN A 37 11.21 -16.05 -6.95
C GLN A 37 10.04 -16.41 -6.01
N ALA A 38 8.90 -15.72 -6.15
CA ALA A 38 7.74 -15.83 -5.26
C ALA A 38 7.18 -17.27 -5.13
N ASP A 39 7.50 -18.16 -6.06
CA ASP A 39 7.13 -19.59 -6.02
C ASP A 39 7.99 -20.43 -5.06
N THR A 40 8.92 -19.84 -4.32
CA THR A 40 9.83 -20.57 -3.42
C THR A 40 9.53 -20.31 -1.93
N ASP A 41 9.25 -21.37 -1.18
CA ASP A 41 8.79 -21.33 0.23
C ASP A 41 9.75 -20.64 1.23
N LYS A 42 11.00 -20.36 0.87
CA LYS A 42 12.01 -19.77 1.75
C LYS A 42 12.29 -18.28 1.50
N ALA A 43 11.77 -17.71 0.41
CA ALA A 43 12.22 -16.40 -0.06
C ALA A 43 11.97 -15.24 0.93
N PRO A 44 10.82 -15.14 1.64
CA PRO A 44 10.57 -13.98 2.52
C PRO A 44 11.48 -13.91 3.75
N ALA A 45 11.74 -15.04 4.40
CA ALA A 45 12.58 -15.07 5.61
C ALA A 45 14.05 -14.75 5.29
N ASP A 46 14.56 -15.30 4.20
CA ASP A 46 15.93 -15.02 3.74
C ASP A 46 16.09 -13.56 3.31
N ALA A 47 15.09 -12.98 2.65
CA ALA A 47 15.07 -11.56 2.31
C ALA A 47 15.09 -10.66 3.55
N VAL A 48 14.28 -10.98 4.58
CA VAL A 48 14.30 -10.25 5.85
C VAL A 48 15.68 -10.28 6.50
N GLN A 49 16.33 -11.46 6.56
CA GLN A 49 17.68 -11.57 7.12
C GLN A 49 18.71 -10.73 6.35
N GLN A 50 18.62 -10.69 5.01
CA GLN A 50 19.48 -9.85 4.19
C GLN A 50 19.26 -8.36 4.48
N THR A 51 18.00 -7.91 4.60
CA THR A 51 17.67 -6.52 4.98
C THR A 51 18.18 -6.16 6.38
N LEU A 52 18.05 -7.06 7.36
CA LEU A 52 18.59 -6.86 8.70
C LEU A 52 20.12 -6.75 8.68
N HIS A 53 20.79 -7.58 7.90
CA HIS A 53 22.25 -7.54 7.81
C HIS A 53 22.78 -6.19 7.32
N ILE A 54 22.10 -5.54 6.36
CA ILE A 54 22.47 -4.19 5.91
C ILE A 54 22.42 -3.21 7.09
N SER A 55 21.35 -3.31 7.87
CA SER A 55 21.10 -2.46 9.05
C SER A 55 22.13 -2.63 10.17
N GLU A 56 22.63 -3.86 10.33
CA GLU A 56 23.58 -4.25 11.37
C GLU A 56 25.05 -4.01 10.98
N SER A 57 25.38 -4.15 9.69
CA SER A 57 26.77 -4.14 9.18
C SER A 57 27.51 -2.80 9.29
N GLY A 58 26.84 -1.74 9.76
CA GLY A 58 27.46 -0.42 9.94
C GLY A 58 27.77 0.30 8.62
N GLN A 59 27.23 -0.17 7.49
CA GLN A 59 27.22 0.57 6.22
C GLN A 59 26.40 1.87 6.29
N ILE A 60 25.54 1.97 7.31
CA ILE A 60 24.76 3.16 7.61
C ILE A 60 25.57 4.03 8.57
N ASP A 61 25.96 5.24 8.13
CA ASP A 61 26.45 6.26 9.05
C ASP A 61 25.34 6.62 10.03
N ARG A 62 25.46 6.18 11.29
CA ARG A 62 24.39 6.32 12.28
C ARG A 62 24.17 7.76 12.76
N SER A 63 25.08 8.68 12.44
CA SER A 63 24.94 10.09 12.85
C SER A 63 23.94 10.88 11.99
N GLU A 64 23.76 10.49 10.71
CA GLU A 64 22.85 11.17 9.78
C GLU A 64 22.03 10.21 8.88
N GLY A 65 22.42 8.95 8.71
CA GLY A 65 21.91 8.06 7.64
C GLY A 65 20.89 6.98 8.04
N LEU A 66 20.53 6.82 9.33
CA LEU A 66 19.51 5.82 9.72
C LEU A 66 18.12 6.17 9.17
N GLY A 67 17.75 7.44 9.20
CA GLY A 67 16.51 7.91 8.60
C GLY A 67 16.46 7.66 7.10
N ASP A 68 17.56 7.98 6.40
CA ASP A 68 17.70 7.76 4.96
C ASP A 68 17.62 6.26 4.62
N HIS A 69 18.24 5.39 5.40
CA HIS A 69 18.12 3.93 5.20
C HIS A 69 16.69 3.43 5.31
N PHE A 70 15.96 3.83 6.36
CA PHE A 70 14.56 3.41 6.53
C PHE A 70 13.65 3.97 5.45
N TYR A 71 13.89 5.23 5.04
CA TYR A 71 13.21 5.86 3.93
C TYR A 71 13.49 5.14 2.61
N SER A 72 14.75 4.88 2.28
CA SER A 72 15.16 4.13 1.08
C SER A 72 14.57 2.72 1.07
N THR A 73 14.56 2.03 2.20
CA THR A 73 13.92 0.71 2.32
C THR A 73 12.42 0.80 2.02
N ALA A 74 11.72 1.78 2.60
CA ALA A 74 10.30 2.00 2.33
C ALA A 74 10.04 2.32 0.84
N CYS A 75 10.85 3.18 0.23
CA CYS A 75 10.78 3.49 -1.20
C CYS A 75 10.99 2.24 -2.06
N CYS A 76 11.96 1.39 -1.72
CA CYS A 76 12.20 0.14 -2.44
C CYS A 76 11.01 -0.81 -2.35
N ILE A 77 10.40 -0.99 -1.16
CA ILE A 77 9.20 -1.82 -1.00
C ILE A 77 8.07 -1.30 -1.86
N LEU A 78 7.79 0.00 -1.83
CA LEU A 78 6.70 0.60 -2.60
C LEU A 78 6.95 0.56 -4.11
N GLU A 79 8.19 0.79 -4.57
CA GLU A 79 8.54 0.66 -5.98
C GLU A 79 8.39 -0.78 -6.49
N VAL A 80 8.81 -1.77 -5.70
CA VAL A 80 8.59 -3.18 -6.04
C VAL A 80 7.11 -3.54 -6.02
N ALA A 81 6.32 -2.99 -5.09
CA ALA A 81 4.87 -3.14 -5.08
C ALA A 81 4.20 -2.55 -6.33
N LEU A 82 4.64 -1.38 -6.79
CA LEU A 82 4.15 -0.74 -8.03
C LEU A 82 4.40 -1.63 -9.27
N ARG A 83 5.48 -2.42 -9.27
CA ARG A 83 5.86 -3.34 -10.36
C ARG A 83 5.25 -4.74 -10.25
N SER A 84 4.81 -5.13 -9.06
CA SER A 84 4.28 -6.46 -8.79
C SER A 84 2.86 -6.59 -9.34
N SER A 85 2.67 -7.38 -10.39
CA SER A 85 1.40 -7.46 -11.12
C SER A 85 0.67 -8.79 -10.95
N THR A 86 1.33 -9.81 -10.39
CA THR A 86 0.70 -11.10 -10.10
C THR A 86 0.34 -11.23 -8.61
N PRO A 87 -0.70 -12.03 -8.27
CA PRO A 87 -1.04 -12.31 -6.89
C PRO A 87 0.12 -12.88 -6.06
N GLU A 88 0.95 -13.73 -6.66
CA GLU A 88 2.08 -14.40 -6.00
C GLU A 88 3.19 -13.40 -5.65
N GLN A 89 3.52 -12.49 -6.58
CA GLN A 89 4.47 -11.39 -6.33
C GLN A 89 4.01 -10.50 -5.18
N GLN A 90 2.72 -10.14 -5.20
CA GLN A 90 2.09 -9.31 -4.18
C GLN A 90 2.09 -10.00 -2.82
N ALA A 91 1.72 -11.28 -2.77
CA ALA A 91 1.71 -12.08 -1.54
C ALA A 91 3.12 -12.21 -0.93
N ALA A 92 4.14 -12.50 -1.74
CA ALA A 92 5.52 -12.60 -1.27
C ALA A 92 6.01 -11.30 -0.63
N LEU A 93 5.66 -10.14 -1.21
CA LEU A 93 6.01 -8.84 -0.66
C LEU A 93 5.23 -8.52 0.63
N VAL A 94 3.95 -8.88 0.71
CA VAL A 94 3.12 -8.78 1.93
C VAL A 94 3.72 -9.62 3.06
N ASP A 95 4.10 -10.85 2.76
CA ASP A 95 4.72 -11.76 3.72
C ASP A 95 6.07 -11.24 4.21
N PHE A 96 6.88 -10.66 3.30
CA PHE A 96 8.12 -9.99 3.68
C PHE A 96 7.88 -8.85 4.67
N VAL A 97 6.94 -7.93 4.41
CA VAL A 97 6.65 -6.82 5.34
C VAL A 97 6.14 -7.35 6.67
N ASN A 98 5.22 -8.31 6.65
CA ASN A 98 4.69 -8.93 7.87
C ASN A 98 5.76 -9.66 8.68
N ALA A 99 6.74 -10.27 8.01
CA ALA A 99 7.89 -10.91 8.66
C ALA A 99 8.86 -9.87 9.21
N LEU A 100 9.14 -8.79 8.46
CA LEU A 100 9.98 -7.68 8.90
C LEU A 100 9.42 -7.01 10.16
N GLN A 101 8.09 -6.83 10.25
CA GLN A 101 7.43 -6.29 11.45
C GLN A 101 7.55 -7.17 12.70
N LYS A 102 7.94 -8.44 12.56
CA LYS A 102 8.17 -9.35 13.69
C LYS A 102 9.63 -9.33 14.15
N THR A 103 10.48 -8.53 13.52
CA THR A 103 11.90 -8.42 13.85
C THR A 103 12.15 -7.22 14.77
N THR A 104 13.17 -7.36 15.60
CA THR A 104 13.65 -6.32 16.50
C THR A 104 15.16 -6.21 16.38
N VAL A 105 15.68 -4.99 16.35
CA VAL A 105 17.13 -4.73 16.34
C VAL A 105 17.52 -4.15 17.68
N VAL A 106 18.55 -4.70 18.32
CA VAL A 106 19.11 -4.14 19.56
C VAL A 106 19.98 -2.94 19.18
N ASP A 107 19.84 -1.83 19.89
CA ASP A 107 20.73 -0.69 19.74
C ASP A 107 22.13 -1.07 20.22
N PRO A 108 23.14 -1.14 19.32
CA PRO A 108 24.48 -1.56 19.69
C PRO A 108 25.22 -0.52 20.54
N THR A 109 24.71 0.72 20.64
CA THR A 109 25.25 1.75 21.52
C THR A 109 24.66 1.68 22.93
N SER A 110 23.54 0.97 23.09
CA SER A 110 22.88 0.80 24.37
C SER A 110 23.56 -0.29 25.20
N ALA A 111 24.14 0.11 26.33
CA ALA A 111 24.69 -0.81 27.32
C ALA A 111 23.62 -1.69 28.01
N THR A 112 22.35 -1.31 27.93
CA THR A 112 21.21 -1.97 28.58
C THR A 112 20.47 -2.95 27.66
N GLY A 113 20.89 -3.07 26.40
CA GLY A 113 20.22 -3.89 25.38
C GLY A 113 18.86 -3.34 24.92
N GLU A 114 18.64 -2.03 25.00
CA GLU A 114 17.46 -1.37 24.45
C GLU A 114 17.31 -1.63 22.95
N LEU A 115 16.06 -1.66 22.48
CA LEU A 115 15.75 -1.82 21.07
C LEU A 115 15.99 -0.51 20.32
N LEU A 116 16.51 -0.63 19.10
CA LEU A 116 16.77 0.49 18.22
C LEU A 116 15.45 1.18 17.83
N ARG A 117 15.43 2.50 18.02
CA ARG A 117 14.29 3.36 17.69
C ARG A 117 14.68 4.49 16.74
N TYR A 118 13.72 4.93 15.93
CA TYR A 118 13.85 6.13 15.10
C TYR A 118 12.55 6.91 15.15
N GLY A 119 12.64 8.21 15.46
CA GLY A 119 11.44 9.05 15.63
C GLY A 119 10.54 8.65 16.82
N GLY A 120 11.03 7.81 17.74
CA GLY A 120 10.25 7.25 18.84
C GLY A 120 9.74 5.83 18.58
N ASP A 121 9.68 5.40 17.32
CA ASP A 121 9.15 4.10 16.91
C ASP A 121 10.24 3.03 16.84
N LEU A 122 9.87 1.77 17.08
CA LEU A 122 10.71 0.60 16.94
C LEU A 122 11.05 0.36 15.46
N VAL A 123 12.34 0.28 15.18
CA VAL A 123 12.84 -0.03 13.85
C VAL A 123 12.33 -1.42 13.42
N TRP A 124 11.88 -1.50 12.16
CA TRP A 124 11.25 -2.65 11.51
C TRP A 124 9.89 -3.08 12.06
N THR A 125 9.71 -3.14 13.39
CA THR A 125 8.42 -3.49 14.00
C THR A 125 7.33 -2.47 13.67
N GLU A 126 7.63 -1.18 13.85
CA GLU A 126 6.66 -0.07 13.72
C GLU A 126 6.83 0.71 12.41
N LEU A 127 7.80 0.32 11.57
CA LEU A 127 8.04 0.87 10.21
C LEU A 127 7.98 2.41 10.13
N PRO A 128 8.83 3.15 10.88
CA PRO A 128 8.69 4.60 11.06
C PRO A 128 8.65 5.42 9.78
N ALA A 129 9.33 4.98 8.72
CA ALA A 129 9.36 5.70 7.44
C ALA A 129 8.16 5.41 6.53
N PHE A 130 7.53 4.26 6.71
CA PHE A 130 6.68 3.66 5.67
C PHE A 130 5.40 4.46 5.40
N GLY A 131 4.76 4.98 6.45
CA GLY A 131 3.49 5.69 6.32
C GLY A 131 3.59 6.99 5.50
N PHE A 132 4.62 7.80 5.74
CA PHE A 132 4.79 9.04 4.98
C PHE A 132 5.38 8.77 3.58
N THR A 133 6.27 7.79 3.41
CA THR A 133 6.73 7.39 2.08
C THR A 133 5.57 6.89 1.22
N PHE A 134 4.64 6.09 1.79
CA PHE A 134 3.42 5.71 1.09
C PHE A 134 2.56 6.94 0.76
N GLY A 135 2.46 7.90 1.68
CA GLY A 135 1.85 9.21 1.46
C GLY A 135 2.37 9.92 0.20
N ASP A 136 3.68 9.90 -0.02
CA ASP A 136 4.32 10.55 -1.17
C ASP A 136 4.08 9.81 -2.49
N GLU A 137 3.86 8.49 -2.44
CA GLU A 137 3.53 7.67 -3.62
C GLU A 137 2.05 7.76 -4.03
N LEU A 138 1.20 8.37 -3.21
CA LEU A 138 -0.23 8.49 -3.47
C LEU A 138 -0.50 9.55 -4.54
N GLN A 139 -0.38 9.12 -5.80
CA GLN A 139 -0.86 9.88 -6.95
C GLN A 139 -2.39 9.98 -6.92
N ASN A 140 -2.93 11.11 -7.37
CA ASN A 140 -4.37 11.25 -7.53
C ASN A 140 -4.87 10.26 -8.59
N PRO A 141 -5.64 9.21 -8.24
CA PRO A 141 -6.09 8.22 -9.22
C PRO A 141 -7.02 8.83 -10.27
N LEU A 142 -7.64 9.97 -9.98
CA LEU A 142 -8.52 10.68 -10.89
C LEU A 142 -7.81 11.65 -11.83
N ASP A 143 -6.49 11.77 -11.75
CA ASP A 143 -5.76 12.67 -12.65
C ASP A 143 -5.94 12.19 -14.11
N PRO A 144 -6.59 12.99 -14.98
CA PRO A 144 -6.78 12.61 -16.37
C PRO A 144 -5.47 12.48 -17.14
N SER A 145 -4.37 13.08 -16.67
CA SER A 145 -3.05 13.00 -17.31
C SER A 145 -2.31 11.70 -17.03
N ASN A 146 -2.79 10.89 -16.06
CA ASN A 146 -2.22 9.56 -15.79
C ASN A 146 -2.31 8.68 -17.03
N THR A 147 -1.15 8.21 -17.48
CA THR A 147 -0.98 7.20 -18.52
C THR A 147 -1.55 5.84 -18.08
N SER A 148 -1.73 4.93 -19.04
CA SER A 148 -2.19 3.56 -18.74
C SER A 148 -1.21 2.81 -17.81
N GLU A 149 0.08 3.06 -17.95
CA GLU A 149 1.12 2.44 -17.12
C GLU A 149 1.07 2.99 -15.68
N GLU A 150 1.01 4.31 -15.51
CA GLU A 150 0.84 4.94 -14.18
C GLU A 150 -0.41 4.41 -13.48
N ARG A 151 -1.53 4.30 -14.22
CA ARG A 151 -2.77 3.72 -13.69
C ARG A 151 -2.62 2.28 -13.22
N GLN A 152 -1.92 1.44 -13.99
CA GLN A 152 -1.67 0.05 -13.61
C GLN A 152 -0.78 -0.03 -12.37
N ARG A 153 0.28 0.79 -12.31
CA ARG A 153 1.18 0.87 -11.15
C ARG A 153 0.40 1.27 -9.88
N ILE A 154 -0.43 2.30 -9.95
CA ILE A 154 -1.30 2.73 -8.83
C ILE A 154 -2.27 1.61 -8.42
N GLU A 155 -2.83 0.84 -9.36
CA GLU A 155 -3.69 -0.31 -9.03
C GLU A 155 -2.92 -1.41 -8.30
N ASN A 156 -1.70 -1.73 -8.73
CA ASN A 156 -0.83 -2.69 -8.06
C ASN A 156 -0.51 -2.24 -6.63
N LEU A 157 -0.17 -0.96 -6.44
CA LEU A 157 0.08 -0.41 -5.11
C LEU A 157 -1.17 -0.44 -4.22
N ASN A 158 -2.35 -0.14 -4.76
CA ASN A 158 -3.60 -0.26 -3.99
C ASN A 158 -3.90 -1.70 -3.58
N ALA A 159 -3.67 -2.67 -4.47
CA ALA A 159 -3.83 -4.09 -4.15
C ALA A 159 -2.85 -4.53 -3.05
N PHE A 160 -1.58 -4.11 -3.14
CA PHE A 160 -0.57 -4.36 -2.12
C PHE A 160 -0.99 -3.84 -0.74
N ILE A 161 -1.34 -2.55 -0.67
CA ILE A 161 -1.68 -1.86 0.58
C ILE A 161 -2.98 -2.41 1.18
N ALA A 162 -3.95 -2.81 0.35
CA ALA A 162 -5.15 -3.49 0.81
C ALA A 162 -4.82 -4.85 1.43
N GLN A 163 -3.92 -5.64 0.84
CA GLN A 163 -3.48 -6.93 1.40
C GLN A 163 -2.68 -6.77 2.70
N LEU A 164 -1.79 -5.76 2.78
CA LEU A 164 -1.12 -5.41 4.03
C LEU A 164 -2.14 -5.03 5.12
N THR A 165 -3.13 -4.20 4.77
CA THR A 165 -4.19 -3.82 5.71
C THR A 165 -4.99 -5.03 6.21
N ALA A 166 -5.31 -5.96 5.31
CA ALA A 166 -6.05 -7.17 5.64
C ALA A 166 -5.30 -8.08 6.63
N SER A 167 -3.98 -8.21 6.45
CA SER A 167 -3.11 -9.04 7.29
C SER A 167 -2.57 -8.30 8.52
N SER A 168 -2.77 -6.98 8.61
CA SER A 168 -2.19 -6.16 9.66
C SER A 168 -2.73 -6.51 11.05
N SER A 169 -1.79 -6.60 12.00
CA SER A 169 -2.06 -6.76 13.43
C SER A 169 -1.75 -5.50 14.25
N THR A 170 -1.25 -4.45 13.60
CA THR A 170 -0.83 -3.19 14.22
C THR A 170 -1.43 -1.99 13.50
N THR A 171 -1.38 -0.81 14.09
CA THR A 171 -1.84 0.41 13.41
C THR A 171 -0.85 0.89 12.34
N HIS A 172 0.40 0.43 12.35
CA HIS A 172 1.46 0.88 11.45
C HIS A 172 1.32 0.35 10.02
N THR A 173 0.60 -0.75 9.83
CA THR A 173 0.30 -1.33 8.50
C THR A 173 -1.20 -1.41 8.21
N ASP A 174 -2.03 -0.80 9.04
CA ASP A 174 -3.47 -0.68 8.80
C ASP A 174 -3.79 0.62 8.07
N PHE A 175 -3.88 0.51 6.74
CA PHE A 175 -4.17 1.64 5.86
C PHE A 175 -5.66 1.76 5.54
N SER A 176 -6.56 1.22 6.37
CA SER A 176 -8.01 1.20 6.09
C SER A 176 -8.58 2.60 5.81
N ASN A 177 -8.02 3.66 6.39
CA ASN A 177 -8.44 5.04 6.09
C ASN A 177 -8.31 5.40 4.60
N TRP A 178 -7.36 4.80 3.88
CA TRP A 178 -7.22 4.95 2.44
C TRP A 178 -8.31 4.23 1.64
N ALA A 179 -8.88 3.15 2.19
CA ALA A 179 -10.08 2.53 1.63
C ALA A 179 -11.25 3.53 1.61
N LEU A 180 -11.43 4.32 2.68
CA LEU A 180 -12.47 5.37 2.71
C LEU A 180 -12.23 6.43 1.64
N VAL A 181 -10.97 6.84 1.42
CA VAL A 181 -10.63 7.77 0.35
C VAL A 181 -11.01 7.16 -1.00
N ALA A 182 -10.64 5.91 -1.28
CA ALA A 182 -11.01 5.21 -2.50
C ALA A 182 -12.54 5.10 -2.68
N PHE A 183 -13.28 4.73 -1.64
CA PHE A 183 -14.73 4.63 -1.66
C PHE A 183 -15.40 5.98 -1.87
N ARG A 184 -14.88 7.05 -1.26
CA ARG A 184 -15.36 8.42 -1.49
C ARG A 184 -15.09 8.85 -2.92
N LEU A 185 -13.90 8.60 -3.47
CA LEU A 185 -13.60 8.97 -4.86
C LEU A 185 -14.48 8.21 -5.87
N ALA A 186 -14.78 6.94 -5.61
CA ALA A 186 -15.60 6.11 -6.50
C ALA A 186 -17.11 6.37 -6.36
N PHE A 187 -17.59 6.40 -5.11
CA PHE A 187 -19.01 6.29 -4.77
C PHE A 187 -19.53 7.44 -3.93
N GLY A 188 -18.70 8.43 -3.58
CA GLY A 188 -19.03 9.60 -2.77
C GLY A 188 -18.36 10.88 -3.29
N PRO A 189 -18.13 11.86 -2.40
CA PRO A 189 -19.06 12.14 -1.31
C PRO A 189 -20.47 12.45 -1.89
N TRP A 190 -21.52 12.37 -1.07
CA TRP A 190 -22.92 12.49 -1.55
C TRP A 190 -23.54 13.86 -1.32
N ASP A 191 -22.86 14.71 -0.56
CA ASP A 191 -23.26 16.06 -0.15
C ASP A 191 -22.72 17.16 -1.09
N THR A 192 -21.81 16.82 -2.02
CA THR A 192 -21.27 17.78 -3.00
C THR A 192 -21.48 17.31 -4.45
N PRO A 193 -21.61 18.24 -5.43
CA PRO A 193 -21.66 17.89 -6.85
C PRO A 193 -20.45 17.04 -7.25
N ARG A 194 -20.72 15.89 -7.90
CA ARG A 194 -19.69 14.88 -8.17
C ARG A 194 -19.02 15.12 -9.53
N PRO A 195 -17.68 14.97 -9.64
CA PRO A 195 -17.08 14.56 -10.90
C PRO A 195 -17.72 13.25 -11.39
N ALA A 196 -17.80 13.03 -12.70
CA ALA A 196 -18.34 11.77 -13.19
C ALA A 196 -17.51 10.59 -12.63
N THR A 197 -18.16 9.63 -11.96
CA THR A 197 -17.49 8.41 -11.49
C THR A 197 -16.75 7.77 -12.67
N THR A 198 -15.43 7.69 -12.57
CA THR A 198 -14.62 7.06 -13.60
C THR A 198 -14.55 5.56 -13.35
N HIS A 199 -14.50 4.76 -14.41
CA HIS A 199 -14.30 3.31 -14.24
C HIS A 199 -13.04 3.01 -13.42
N TYR A 200 -12.00 3.85 -13.55
CA TYR A 200 -10.75 3.72 -12.81
C TYR A 200 -10.92 3.89 -11.29
N SER A 201 -11.63 4.93 -10.83
CA SER A 201 -11.92 5.08 -9.39
C SER A 201 -12.66 3.88 -8.80
N VAL A 202 -13.57 3.28 -9.58
CA VAL A 202 -14.28 2.07 -9.18
C VAL A 202 -13.33 0.88 -9.11
N ARG A 203 -12.37 0.74 -10.02
CA ARG A 203 -11.34 -0.31 -9.96
C ARG A 203 -10.49 -0.21 -8.70
N VAL A 204 -10.03 0.99 -8.35
CA VAL A 204 -9.27 1.23 -7.10
C VAL A 204 -10.10 0.84 -5.88
N ALA A 205 -11.37 1.24 -5.82
CA ALA A 205 -12.27 0.81 -4.74
C ALA A 205 -12.50 -0.72 -4.73
N CYS A 206 -12.54 -1.38 -5.88
CA CYS A 206 -12.66 -2.83 -5.96
C CYS A 206 -11.47 -3.54 -5.30
N GLN A 207 -10.24 -3.04 -5.45
CA GLN A 207 -9.06 -3.66 -4.82
C GLN A 207 -9.22 -3.78 -3.30
N TRP A 208 -9.75 -2.74 -2.65
CA TRP A 208 -10.02 -2.74 -1.21
C TRP A 208 -11.08 -3.77 -0.80
N TYR A 209 -12.16 -3.90 -1.57
CA TYR A 209 -13.16 -4.93 -1.30
C TYR A 209 -12.63 -6.34 -1.56
N ILE A 210 -11.83 -6.52 -2.60
CA ILE A 210 -11.29 -7.83 -2.97
C ILE A 210 -10.34 -8.34 -1.89
N HIS A 211 -9.42 -7.48 -1.46
CA HIS A 211 -8.31 -7.90 -0.61
C HIS A 211 -8.53 -7.66 0.89
N ALA A 212 -9.35 -6.67 1.28
CA ALA A 212 -9.48 -6.23 2.67
C ALA A 212 -10.92 -6.21 3.22
N SER A 213 -11.89 -6.80 2.51
CA SER A 213 -13.31 -6.72 2.89
C SER A 213 -13.61 -7.09 4.33
N ASP A 214 -13.02 -8.18 4.86
CA ASP A 214 -13.29 -8.64 6.23
C ASP A 214 -12.80 -7.62 7.27
N LYS A 215 -11.57 -7.10 7.08
CA LYS A 215 -10.96 -6.07 7.93
C LYS A 215 -11.79 -4.78 7.90
N LEU A 216 -12.19 -4.34 6.71
CA LEU A 216 -13.01 -3.14 6.54
C LEU A 216 -14.40 -3.31 7.16
N TRP A 217 -15.04 -4.46 6.95
CA TRP A 217 -16.33 -4.76 7.54
C TRP A 217 -16.28 -4.79 9.06
N ALA A 218 -15.22 -5.36 9.65
CA ALA A 218 -15.00 -5.31 11.08
C ALA A 218 -14.95 -3.86 11.60
N LYS A 219 -14.26 -2.96 10.89
CA LYS A 219 -14.21 -1.53 11.25
C LYS A 219 -15.57 -0.86 11.14
N PHE A 220 -16.35 -1.10 10.09
CA PHE A 220 -17.70 -0.53 9.95
C PHE A 220 -18.71 -0.99 11.01
N ARG A 221 -18.43 -2.11 11.69
CA ARG A 221 -19.23 -2.59 12.83
C ARG A 221 -18.70 -2.16 14.19
N ASP A 222 -17.48 -1.65 14.24
CA ASP A 222 -16.86 -1.17 15.46
C ASP A 222 -17.29 0.27 15.72
N GLU A 223 -18.07 0.49 16.78
CA GLU A 223 -18.59 1.81 17.17
C GLU A 223 -17.46 2.80 17.50
N GLU A 224 -16.30 2.33 17.96
CA GLU A 224 -15.16 3.16 18.32
C GLU A 224 -14.33 3.60 17.11
N SER A 225 -14.50 2.95 15.95
CA SER A 225 -13.76 3.26 14.73
C SER A 225 -14.12 4.62 14.11
N GLY A 226 -15.30 5.16 14.45
CA GLY A 226 -15.89 6.32 13.81
C GLY A 226 -16.45 6.06 12.40
N TRP A 227 -16.39 4.82 11.91
CA TRP A 227 -16.95 4.40 10.63
C TRP A 227 -18.41 3.97 10.81
N LYS A 228 -19.29 4.42 9.93
CA LYS A 228 -20.73 4.18 10.07
C LYS A 228 -21.20 3.05 9.17
N GLU A 229 -21.91 2.09 9.72
CA GLU A 229 -22.52 1.00 8.95
C GLU A 229 -23.41 1.51 7.79
N GLU A 230 -24.08 2.65 7.99
CA GLU A 230 -24.85 3.32 6.93
C GLU A 230 -23.99 3.73 5.72
N ASP A 231 -22.75 4.16 5.95
CA ASP A 231 -21.82 4.53 4.89
C ASP A 231 -21.37 3.28 4.12
N TRP A 232 -21.15 2.16 4.80
CA TRP A 232 -20.87 0.86 4.15
C TRP A 232 -21.98 0.45 3.19
N ALA A 233 -23.24 0.52 3.64
CA ALA A 233 -24.39 0.19 2.80
C ALA A 233 -24.46 1.09 1.57
N ARG A 234 -24.15 2.39 1.70
CA ARG A 234 -24.10 3.34 0.57
C ARG A 234 -22.95 3.03 -0.38
N TYR A 235 -21.76 2.72 0.11
CA TYR A 235 -20.62 2.37 -0.74
C TYR A 235 -20.88 1.07 -1.51
N LYS A 236 -21.47 0.07 -0.86
CA LYS A 236 -21.93 -1.17 -1.51
C LYS A 236 -22.96 -0.89 -2.61
N GLN A 237 -23.95 -0.03 -2.34
CA GLN A 237 -24.92 0.35 -3.36
C GLN A 237 -24.24 1.08 -4.53
N GLY A 238 -23.27 1.95 -4.26
CA GLY A 238 -22.46 2.61 -5.30
C GLY A 238 -21.71 1.64 -6.20
N LEU A 239 -21.21 0.53 -5.65
CA LEU A 239 -20.57 -0.55 -6.41
C LEU A 239 -21.58 -1.30 -7.29
N VAL A 240 -22.76 -1.64 -6.75
CA VAL A 240 -23.85 -2.28 -7.53
C VAL A 240 -24.32 -1.38 -8.67
N ASP A 241 -24.54 -0.10 -8.40
CA ASP A 241 -24.90 0.90 -9.40
C ASP A 241 -23.85 0.97 -10.51
N SER A 242 -22.57 0.98 -10.14
CA SER A 242 -21.45 1.02 -11.07
C SER A 242 -21.42 -0.21 -11.97
N HIS A 243 -21.76 -1.40 -11.45
CA HIS A 243 -21.88 -2.63 -12.25
C HIS A 243 -22.90 -2.51 -13.39
N THR A 244 -23.99 -1.75 -13.16
CA THR A 244 -25.05 -1.54 -14.16
C THR A 244 -24.70 -0.43 -15.16
N LYS A 245 -24.04 0.63 -14.71
CA LYS A 245 -23.78 1.85 -15.50
C LYS A 245 -22.51 1.74 -16.35
N LEU A 246 -21.46 1.11 -15.83
CA LEU A 246 -20.18 1.02 -16.53
C LEU A 246 -20.21 -0.03 -17.63
N ARG A 247 -19.61 0.31 -18.78
CA ARG A 247 -19.52 -0.56 -19.95
C ARG A 247 -18.19 -1.32 -20.05
N ASN A 248 -17.15 -0.86 -19.36
CA ASN A 248 -15.82 -1.49 -19.40
C ASN A 248 -15.87 -2.89 -18.77
N LEU A 249 -15.59 -3.93 -19.57
CA LEU A 249 -15.76 -5.33 -19.17
C LEU A 249 -14.82 -5.76 -18.05
N GLU A 250 -13.57 -5.29 -18.07
CA GLU A 250 -12.57 -5.62 -17.04
C GLU A 250 -12.98 -5.05 -15.68
N THR A 251 -13.48 -3.81 -15.68
CA THR A 251 -14.02 -3.16 -14.48
C THR A 251 -15.24 -3.92 -13.97
N LYS A 252 -16.13 -4.38 -14.85
CA LYS A 252 -17.27 -5.21 -14.43
C LYS A 252 -16.85 -6.53 -13.80
N LYS A 253 -15.79 -7.17 -14.30
CA LYS A 253 -15.24 -8.39 -13.71
C LYS A 253 -14.74 -8.12 -12.28
N LEU A 254 -13.97 -7.05 -12.08
CA LEU A 254 -13.50 -6.63 -10.76
C LEU A 254 -14.65 -6.29 -9.81
N ILE A 255 -15.69 -5.60 -10.29
CA ILE A 255 -16.88 -5.31 -9.48
C ILE A 255 -17.58 -6.60 -9.05
N ALA A 256 -17.73 -7.57 -9.97
CA ALA A 256 -18.36 -8.84 -9.64
C ALA A 256 -17.57 -9.59 -8.55
N GLU A 257 -16.24 -9.60 -8.64
CA GLU A 257 -15.36 -10.19 -7.63
C GLU A 257 -15.44 -9.46 -6.28
N ALA A 258 -15.37 -8.13 -6.29
CA ALA A 258 -15.57 -7.30 -5.10
C ALA A 258 -16.91 -7.56 -4.42
N LEU A 259 -17.99 -7.74 -5.18
CA LEU A 259 -19.32 -8.07 -4.65
C LEU A 259 -19.37 -9.47 -4.01
N VAL A 260 -18.58 -10.43 -4.49
CA VAL A 260 -18.46 -11.75 -3.85
C VAL A 260 -17.78 -11.60 -2.49
N GLN A 261 -16.65 -10.89 -2.43
CA GLN A 261 -15.89 -10.70 -1.18
C GLN A 261 -16.68 -9.89 -0.15
N LEU A 262 -17.39 -8.85 -0.58
CA LEU A 262 -18.33 -8.08 0.26
C LEU A 262 -19.38 -8.98 0.93
N ARG A 263 -20.02 -9.85 0.16
CA ARG A 263 -21.05 -10.77 0.71
C ARG A 263 -20.44 -11.78 1.67
N ARG A 264 -19.23 -12.28 1.39
CA ARG A 264 -18.49 -13.18 2.28
C ARG A 264 -18.22 -12.52 3.62
N ALA A 265 -17.66 -11.31 3.61
CA ALA A 265 -17.34 -10.54 4.81
C ALA A 265 -18.58 -10.28 5.68
N GLU A 266 -19.67 -9.83 5.06
CA GLU A 266 -20.95 -9.57 5.76
C GLU A 266 -21.60 -10.84 6.33
N GLY A 267 -21.50 -11.95 5.58
CA GLY A 267 -22.08 -13.24 5.95
C GLY A 267 -21.35 -13.98 7.07
N GLY A 268 -20.24 -13.45 7.58
CA GLY A 268 -19.47 -14.07 8.67
C GLY A 268 -18.60 -15.26 8.24
N GLY A 269 -18.19 -15.32 6.97
CA GLY A 269 -17.38 -16.42 6.45
C GLY A 269 -15.94 -16.42 6.97
N THR A 270 -15.65 -17.32 7.91
CA THR A 270 -14.32 -17.91 8.13
C THR A 270 -13.98 -18.90 7.03
#